data_AF-A0A836FL77-F1
#
_entry.id   AF-A0A836FL77-F1
#
_cell.length_a   1.000
_cell.length_b   1.000
_cell.length_c   1.000
_cell.angle_alpha   90.00
_cell.angle_beta   90.00
_cell.angle_gamma   90.00
#
_symmetry.space_group_name_H-M   'P 1'
#
loop_
_entity.id
_entity.type
_entity.pdbx_description
1 polymer ?
#
loop_
_entity_poly.entity_id
_entity_poly.type
_entity_poly.pdbx_seq_one_letter_code
_entity_poly.pdbx_strand_id
1 'polypeptide(L)'
;MSIFVPNKVYLRGILLHYFIQKKSAAEAHRILVQTYGDNALSDTTCRDWFRRFKNNDFELQDKERSGAPKKFQDKELEQLLDEDPSQTLSELGKILQVDESTVSKRLKGLGMIQKQGHWVPYELKPRDVERRFGKSATKAHRILVQTYGDNALSDTTCRDWFRRFKNNDFELEDKERSGAPKKLQDKELEQLLDEDPSQTLSELGKILQVDESTVSKRLKELGMIQKQGHWVPSNVRCRLSLAAVGGNSTGTGGAGDQGKKKGNAGVGGAHGSGISVTDFAGAGAGNGLDGLDGLDGGLERCSLEEVRTWGSSFDKLMRSVAGRKLFREFLMSEYSEENIAFWLACEQLKRENNPETIEEKARYIYDDYISILSPKEVSLDSQVREMVNRNMVKPTPHTFDEAQLQIYTLMHRDSYPRFVNSEIYRRVARMTSSSPPSPSTGQEHSGKTKSKRGAT
;
A
#
# COMPACT_ATOMS: atom_id res chain seq x y z
N MET A 1 49.70 6.32 0.88
CA MET A 1 49.56 7.41 -0.10
C MET A 1 48.26 7.19 -0.84
N SER A 2 47.31 8.12 -0.77
CA SER A 2 46.03 8.00 -1.48
C SER A 2 46.28 7.97 -2.98
N ILE A 3 45.91 6.87 -3.65
CA ILE A 3 46.03 6.74 -5.11
C ILE A 3 44.85 7.49 -5.72
N PHE A 4 45.12 8.64 -6.33
CA PHE A 4 44.10 9.41 -7.04
C PHE A 4 43.60 8.61 -8.25
N VAL A 5 42.31 8.28 -8.28
CA VAL A 5 41.66 7.61 -9.42
C VAL A 5 40.94 8.67 -10.26
N PRO A 6 41.42 8.96 -11.48
CA PRO A 6 40.82 9.99 -12.32
C PRO A 6 39.46 9.55 -12.87
N ASN A 7 38.45 10.43 -12.78
CA ASN A 7 37.16 10.18 -13.42
C ASN A 7 37.20 10.49 -14.93
N LYS A 8 36.20 9.99 -15.68
CA LYS A 8 36.18 10.13 -17.15
C LYS A 8 36.14 11.58 -17.63
N VAL A 9 35.46 12.48 -16.91
CA VAL A 9 35.39 13.91 -17.26
C VAL A 9 36.76 14.57 -17.09
N TYR A 10 37.46 14.24 -16.02
CA TYR A 10 38.82 14.70 -15.75
C TYR A 10 39.80 14.26 -16.84
N LEU A 11 39.75 12.99 -17.26
CA LEU A 11 40.59 12.47 -18.36
C LEU A 11 40.27 13.16 -19.70
N ARG A 12 39.01 13.51 -19.97
CA ARG A 12 38.62 14.28 -21.17
C ARG A 12 39.15 15.72 -21.11
N GLY A 13 39.19 16.33 -19.93
CA GLY A 13 39.83 17.63 -19.71
C GLY A 13 41.33 17.61 -20.03
N ILE A 14 42.02 16.52 -19.65
CA ILE A 14 43.43 16.31 -20.01
C ILE A 14 43.60 16.13 -21.53
N LEU A 15 42.70 15.39 -22.19
CA LEU A 15 42.72 15.26 -23.66
C LEU A 15 42.53 16.61 -24.35
N LEU A 16 41.64 17.47 -23.85
CA LEU A 16 41.45 18.82 -24.37
C LEU A 16 42.73 19.66 -24.22
N HIS A 17 43.39 19.57 -23.07
CA HIS A 17 44.67 20.24 -22.85
C HIS A 17 45.75 19.79 -23.85
N TYR A 18 45.88 18.48 -24.10
CA TYR A 18 46.82 17.96 -25.10
C TYR A 18 46.44 18.34 -26.54
N PHE A 19 45.16 18.49 -26.83
CA PHE A 19 44.69 18.99 -28.12
C PHE A 19 45.08 20.46 -28.34
N ILE A 20 44.95 21.31 -27.31
CA ILE A 20 45.39 22.72 -27.35
C ILE A 20 46.90 22.80 -27.55
N GLN A 21 47.67 21.89 -26.93
CA GLN A 21 49.12 21.76 -27.13
C GLN A 21 49.53 21.19 -28.51
N LYS A 22 48.59 20.98 -29.44
CA LYS A 22 48.84 20.43 -30.78
C LYS A 22 49.47 19.03 -30.80
N LYS A 23 49.35 18.27 -29.71
CA LYS A 23 49.74 16.86 -29.71
C LYS A 23 48.77 16.04 -30.55
N SER A 24 49.20 14.87 -31.03
CA SER A 24 48.31 13.92 -31.68
C SER A 24 47.52 13.10 -30.65
N ALA A 25 46.37 12.53 -31.07
CA ALA A 25 45.57 11.66 -30.22
C ALA A 25 46.36 10.44 -29.71
N ALA A 26 47.27 9.92 -30.54
CA ALA A 26 48.12 8.77 -30.20
C ALA A 26 49.16 9.15 -29.14
N GLU A 27 49.76 10.34 -29.22
CA GLU A 27 50.68 10.84 -28.19
C GLU A 27 49.96 11.12 -26.87
N ALA A 28 48.78 11.73 -26.94
CA ALA A 28 47.93 11.96 -25.77
C ALA A 28 47.56 10.64 -25.08
N HIS A 29 47.20 9.60 -25.85
CA HIS A 29 46.92 8.28 -25.31
C HIS A 29 48.15 7.64 -24.64
N ARG A 30 49.33 7.68 -25.28
CA ARG A 30 50.57 7.17 -24.68
C ARG A 30 50.89 7.84 -23.34
N ILE A 31 50.75 9.16 -23.26
CA ILE A 31 51.01 9.92 -22.03
C ILE A 31 49.99 9.57 -20.94
N LEU A 32 48.72 9.40 -21.31
CA LEU A 32 47.67 8.98 -20.37
C LEU A 32 47.90 7.58 -19.82
N VAL A 33 48.28 6.61 -20.67
CA VAL A 33 48.62 5.25 -20.22
C VAL A 33 49.85 5.26 -19.33
N GLN A 34 50.87 6.05 -19.68
CA GLN A 34 52.08 6.18 -18.86
C GLN A 34 51.80 6.79 -17.47
N THR A 35 50.82 7.69 -17.38
CA THR A 35 50.51 8.43 -16.15
C THR A 35 49.47 7.71 -15.27
N TYR A 36 48.46 7.09 -15.89
CA TYR A 36 47.29 6.55 -15.20
C TYR A 36 47.10 5.03 -15.34
N GLY A 37 47.95 4.35 -16.13
CA GLY A 37 47.92 2.90 -16.31
C GLY A 37 46.54 2.40 -16.76
N ASP A 38 46.00 1.43 -16.04
CA ASP A 38 44.69 0.81 -16.31
C ASP A 38 43.50 1.79 -16.19
N ASN A 39 43.71 2.95 -15.56
CA ASN A 39 42.67 3.99 -15.44
C ASN A 39 42.66 4.96 -16.64
N ALA A 40 43.53 4.76 -17.64
CA ALA A 40 43.58 5.60 -18.83
C ALA A 40 42.39 5.34 -19.78
N LEU A 41 42.02 6.36 -20.56
CA LEU A 41 41.07 6.20 -21.66
C LEU A 41 41.68 5.34 -22.77
N SER A 42 40.84 4.54 -23.43
CA SER A 42 41.26 3.74 -24.58
C SER A 42 41.66 4.62 -25.78
N ASP A 43 42.54 4.12 -26.64
CA ASP A 43 43.00 4.81 -27.85
C ASP A 43 41.84 5.27 -28.73
N THR A 44 40.81 4.43 -28.89
CA THR A 44 39.60 4.75 -29.66
C THR A 44 38.86 5.96 -29.07
N THR A 45 38.68 5.97 -27.75
CA THR A 45 38.06 7.09 -27.03
C THR A 45 38.90 8.37 -27.18
N CYS A 46 40.23 8.29 -27.08
CA CYS A 46 41.11 9.43 -27.31
C CYS A 46 40.95 10.02 -28.71
N ARG A 47 40.91 9.17 -29.75
CA ARG A 47 40.71 9.60 -31.14
C ARG A 47 39.34 10.23 -31.38
N ASP A 48 38.29 9.66 -30.80
CA ASP A 48 36.92 10.17 -30.95
C ASP A 48 36.77 11.56 -30.31
N TRP A 49 37.35 11.77 -29.13
CA TRP A 49 37.39 13.10 -28.50
C TRP A 49 38.20 14.11 -29.31
N PHE A 50 39.34 13.71 -29.87
CA PHE A 50 40.10 14.57 -30.77
C PHE A 50 39.33 14.93 -32.05
N ARG A 51 38.46 14.04 -32.54
CA ARG A 51 37.56 14.34 -33.67
C ARG A 51 36.50 15.37 -33.26
N ARG A 52 35.95 15.27 -32.05
CA ARG A 52 34.99 16.24 -31.51
C ARG A 52 35.61 17.63 -31.32
N PHE A 53 36.82 17.70 -30.74
CA PHE A 53 37.53 18.98 -30.57
C PHE A 53 37.86 19.66 -31.89
N LYS A 54 38.16 18.90 -32.96
CA LYS A 54 38.31 19.45 -34.32
C LYS A 54 37.03 20.05 -34.89
N ASN A 55 35.87 19.54 -34.46
CA ASN A 55 34.55 20.04 -34.84
C ASN A 55 34.05 21.15 -33.89
N ASN A 56 34.95 21.75 -33.08
CA ASN A 56 34.64 22.77 -32.08
C ASN A 56 33.66 22.33 -30.98
N ASP A 57 33.54 21.03 -30.72
CA ASP A 57 32.75 20.48 -29.62
C ASP A 57 33.66 20.21 -28.40
N PHE A 58 33.65 21.13 -27.44
CA PHE A 58 34.48 21.11 -26.22
C PHE A 58 33.73 20.66 -24.96
N GLU A 59 32.51 20.15 -25.10
CA GLU A 59 31.69 19.74 -23.97
C GLU A 59 32.16 18.40 -23.41
N LEU A 60 32.70 18.42 -22.19
CA LEU A 60 33.36 17.26 -21.56
C LEU A 60 32.39 16.31 -20.84
N GLN A 61 31.16 16.76 -20.59
CA GLN A 61 30.10 15.96 -19.98
C GLN A 61 29.43 15.05 -21.01
N ASP A 62 28.86 13.95 -20.54
CA ASP A 62 28.02 13.10 -21.39
C ASP A 62 26.67 13.79 -21.57
N LYS A 63 26.29 14.08 -22.81
CA LYS A 63 24.91 14.47 -23.13
C LYS A 63 23.99 13.29 -22.84
N GLU A 64 22.83 13.57 -22.27
CA GLU A 64 21.76 12.57 -22.20
C GLU A 64 21.47 12.08 -23.63
N ARG A 65 21.54 10.76 -23.83
CA ARG A 65 21.27 10.17 -25.13
C ARG A 65 19.77 10.28 -25.39
N SER A 66 19.39 11.03 -26.42
CA SER A 66 18.12 10.77 -27.09
C SER A 66 18.23 9.39 -27.75
N GLY A 67 17.46 8.43 -27.25
CA GLY A 67 17.33 7.12 -27.89
C GLY A 67 16.86 7.27 -29.35
N ALA A 68 17.04 6.22 -30.14
CA ALA A 68 16.58 6.18 -31.53
C ALA A 68 15.09 6.61 -31.62
N PRO A 69 14.71 7.41 -32.65
CA PRO A 69 13.36 7.92 -32.79
C PRO A 69 12.34 6.75 -32.80
N LYS A 70 11.21 6.94 -32.12
CA LYS A 70 10.15 5.93 -32.04
C LYS A 70 9.61 5.66 -33.45
N LYS A 71 9.49 4.37 -33.84
CA LYS A 71 9.00 3.96 -35.18
C LYS A 71 7.51 4.24 -35.40
N PHE A 72 6.72 4.32 -34.34
CA PHE A 72 5.29 4.71 -34.32
C PHE A 72 4.98 5.40 -32.98
N GLN A 73 3.86 6.13 -32.90
CA GLN A 73 3.48 6.82 -31.66
C GLN A 73 2.74 5.86 -30.72
N ASP A 74 3.01 5.97 -29.41
CA ASP A 74 2.37 5.10 -28.41
C ASP A 74 0.82 5.24 -28.46
N LYS A 75 0.31 6.43 -28.83
CA LYS A 75 -1.12 6.71 -29.03
C LYS A 75 -1.78 5.85 -30.13
N GLU A 76 -1.05 5.54 -31.20
CA GLU A 76 -1.57 4.72 -32.30
C GLU A 76 -1.74 3.26 -31.85
N LEU A 77 -0.77 2.76 -31.10
CA LEU A 77 -0.84 1.42 -30.51
C LEU A 77 -1.93 1.34 -29.42
N GLU A 78 -2.11 2.38 -28.62
CA GLU A 78 -3.21 2.45 -27.63
C GLU A 78 -4.58 2.40 -28.29
N GLN A 79 -4.77 3.13 -29.40
CA GLN A 79 -6.04 3.13 -30.11
C GLN A 79 -6.42 1.75 -30.65
N LEU A 80 -5.44 1.00 -31.19
CA LEU A 80 -5.68 -0.36 -31.68
C LEU A 80 -6.11 -1.33 -30.57
N LEU A 81 -5.51 -1.20 -29.39
CA LEU A 81 -5.87 -2.02 -28.22
C LEU A 81 -7.22 -1.62 -27.61
N ASP A 82 -7.59 -0.34 -27.70
CA ASP A 82 -8.91 0.16 -27.31
C ASP A 82 -10.01 -0.40 -28.22
N GLU A 83 -9.72 -0.57 -29.52
CA GLU A 83 -10.65 -1.11 -30.52
C GLU A 83 -10.84 -2.63 -30.40
N ASP A 84 -9.75 -3.39 -30.28
CA ASP A 84 -9.79 -4.83 -30.04
C ASP A 84 -8.67 -5.29 -29.09
N PRO A 85 -9.00 -5.52 -27.82
CA PRO A 85 -8.02 -5.98 -26.83
C PRO A 85 -7.47 -7.38 -27.11
N SER A 86 -8.10 -8.18 -27.97
CA SER A 86 -7.71 -9.58 -28.24
C SER A 86 -6.68 -9.75 -29.36
N GLN A 87 -6.24 -8.64 -29.98
CA GLN A 87 -5.30 -8.67 -31.10
C GLN A 87 -3.97 -9.35 -30.76
N THR A 88 -3.45 -10.09 -31.72
CA THR A 88 -2.14 -10.73 -31.60
C THR A 88 -1.00 -9.75 -31.92
N LEU A 89 0.21 -10.06 -31.43
CA LEU A 89 1.41 -9.28 -31.79
C LEU A 89 1.65 -9.22 -33.30
N SER A 90 1.26 -10.27 -34.02
CA SER A 90 1.39 -10.36 -35.48
C SER A 90 0.43 -9.43 -36.20
N GLU A 91 -0.82 -9.34 -35.75
CA GLU A 91 -1.81 -8.41 -36.30
C GLU A 91 -1.43 -6.95 -36.01
N LEU A 92 -1.02 -6.66 -34.77
CA LEU A 92 -0.52 -5.33 -34.40
C LEU A 92 0.72 -4.94 -35.22
N GLY A 93 1.65 -5.87 -35.43
CA GLY A 93 2.85 -5.65 -36.26
C GLY A 93 2.51 -5.37 -37.74
N LYS A 94 1.52 -6.07 -38.29
CA LYS A 94 1.03 -5.83 -39.66
C LYS A 94 0.37 -4.46 -39.80
N ILE A 95 -0.48 -4.07 -38.85
CA ILE A 95 -1.18 -2.78 -38.87
C ILE A 95 -0.19 -1.62 -38.72
N LEU A 96 0.73 -1.72 -37.76
CA LEU A 96 1.73 -0.69 -37.47
C LEU A 96 2.97 -0.75 -38.39
N GLN A 97 3.02 -1.71 -39.32
CA GLN A 97 4.15 -1.95 -40.23
C GLN A 97 5.52 -2.06 -39.51
N VAL A 98 5.55 -2.75 -38.38
CA VAL A 98 6.74 -2.96 -37.56
C VAL A 98 6.86 -4.40 -37.10
N ASP A 99 8.08 -4.83 -36.80
CA ASP A 99 8.33 -6.16 -36.25
C ASP A 99 7.56 -6.38 -34.94
N GLU A 100 7.06 -7.61 -34.74
CA GLU A 100 6.35 -8.03 -33.52
C GLU A 100 7.16 -7.78 -32.25
N SER A 101 8.49 -7.90 -32.35
CA SER A 101 9.42 -7.61 -31.24
C SER A 101 9.43 -6.13 -30.85
N THR A 102 9.15 -5.21 -31.79
CA THR A 102 9.03 -3.78 -31.53
C THR A 102 7.72 -3.48 -30.83
N VAL A 103 6.62 -4.09 -31.29
CA VAL A 103 5.30 -3.98 -30.65
C VAL A 103 5.35 -4.52 -29.22
N SER A 104 5.92 -5.71 -29.01
CA SER A 104 6.07 -6.34 -27.70
C SER A 104 6.85 -5.48 -26.71
N LYS A 105 7.99 -4.90 -27.12
CA LYS A 105 8.77 -3.98 -26.27
C LYS A 105 7.98 -2.72 -25.90
N ARG A 106 7.16 -2.20 -26.81
CA ARG A 106 6.33 -1.01 -26.59
C ARG A 106 5.15 -1.29 -25.68
N LEU A 107 4.46 -2.41 -25.86
CA LEU A 107 3.42 -2.89 -24.96
C LEU A 107 3.94 -3.03 -23.53
N LYS A 108 5.13 -3.62 -23.35
CA LYS A 108 5.80 -3.67 -22.04
C LYS A 108 6.11 -2.29 -21.49
N GLY A 109 6.60 -1.37 -22.32
CA GLY A 109 6.85 0.02 -21.92
C GLY A 109 5.57 0.80 -21.55
N LEU A 110 4.42 0.39 -22.07
CA LEU A 110 3.09 0.89 -21.71
C LEU A 110 2.46 0.17 -20.51
N GLY A 111 3.18 -0.78 -19.90
CA GLY A 111 2.65 -1.59 -18.80
C GLY A 111 1.51 -2.52 -19.25
N MET A 112 1.43 -2.90 -20.52
CA MET A 112 0.39 -3.83 -21.01
C MET A 112 0.82 -5.28 -20.78
N ILE A 113 -0.09 -6.09 -20.25
CA ILE A 113 0.06 -7.53 -20.05
C ILE A 113 -1.05 -8.28 -20.78
N GLN A 114 -0.78 -9.52 -21.19
CA GLN A 114 -1.79 -10.36 -21.82
C GLN A 114 -2.44 -11.28 -20.79
N LYS A 115 -3.75 -11.16 -20.57
CA LYS A 115 -4.56 -12.05 -19.72
C LYS A 115 -5.65 -12.73 -20.56
N GLN A 116 -5.66 -14.06 -20.60
CA GLN A 116 -6.64 -14.85 -21.37
C GLN A 116 -6.80 -14.38 -22.84
N GLY A 117 -5.67 -14.09 -23.52
CA GLY A 117 -5.69 -13.61 -24.90
C GLY A 117 -5.98 -12.12 -25.07
N HIS A 118 -6.26 -11.37 -24.01
CA HIS A 118 -6.55 -9.93 -24.06
C HIS A 118 -5.41 -9.08 -23.49
N TRP A 119 -5.05 -8.01 -24.17
CA TRP A 119 -4.14 -6.99 -23.67
C TRP A 119 -4.84 -6.10 -22.65
N VAL A 120 -4.32 -6.06 -21.45
CA VAL A 120 -4.81 -5.24 -20.35
C VAL A 120 -3.67 -4.44 -19.72
N PRO A 121 -3.87 -3.17 -19.36
CA PRO A 121 -2.91 -2.43 -18.56
C PRO A 121 -2.66 -3.13 -17.21
N TYR A 122 -1.41 -3.13 -16.75
CA TYR A 122 -0.98 -3.62 -15.43
C TYR A 122 -1.57 -2.74 -14.33
N GLU A 123 -1.48 -1.43 -14.48
CA GLU A 123 -2.22 -0.45 -13.69
C GLU A 123 -3.47 0.00 -14.45
N LEU A 124 -4.63 -0.04 -13.80
CA LEU A 124 -5.89 0.38 -14.41
C LEU A 124 -5.80 1.85 -14.83
N LYS A 125 -5.86 2.11 -16.15
CA LYS A 125 -5.96 3.49 -16.67
C LYS A 125 -7.19 4.17 -16.05
N PRO A 126 -7.17 5.49 -15.78
CA PRO A 126 -8.32 6.21 -15.23
C PRO A 126 -9.64 5.95 -15.98
N ARG A 127 -9.58 5.77 -17.30
CA ARG A 127 -10.72 5.41 -18.16
C ARG A 127 -11.24 3.99 -17.93
N ASP A 128 -10.36 3.04 -17.63
CA ASP A 128 -10.70 1.66 -17.28
C ASP A 128 -11.16 1.51 -15.83
N VAL A 129 -10.57 2.31 -14.92
CA VAL A 129 -11.12 2.55 -13.58
C VAL A 129 -12.55 3.07 -13.73
N GLU A 130 -12.78 4.08 -14.55
CA GLU A 130 -14.12 4.63 -14.76
C GLU A 130 -15.09 3.60 -15.39
N ARG A 131 -14.62 2.76 -16.31
CA ARG A 131 -15.42 1.67 -16.90
C ARG A 131 -15.71 0.52 -15.93
N ARG A 132 -14.79 0.20 -15.00
CA ARG A 132 -14.93 -0.90 -14.02
C ARG A 132 -15.64 -0.47 -12.73
N PHE A 133 -15.33 0.73 -12.22
CA PHE A 133 -15.96 1.33 -11.03
C PHE A 133 -17.26 2.08 -11.37
N GLY A 134 -17.49 2.43 -12.64
CA GLY A 134 -18.69 3.08 -13.15
C GLY A 134 -19.92 2.18 -13.25
N LYS A 135 -20.19 1.32 -12.26
CA LYS A 135 -21.57 0.82 -12.09
C LYS A 135 -22.39 2.03 -11.67
N SER A 136 -23.31 2.51 -12.51
CA SER A 136 -24.17 3.64 -12.15
C SER A 136 -24.85 3.38 -10.80
N ALA A 137 -25.15 4.45 -10.05
CA ALA A 137 -25.84 4.35 -8.77
C ALA A 137 -27.10 3.46 -8.84
N THR A 138 -27.81 3.50 -9.97
CA THR A 138 -28.97 2.67 -10.28
C THR A 138 -28.62 1.18 -10.40
N LYS A 139 -27.49 0.84 -11.02
CA LYS A 139 -27.03 -0.55 -11.14
C LYS A 139 -26.53 -1.08 -9.80
N ALA A 140 -25.89 -0.23 -8.99
CA ALA A 140 -25.49 -0.56 -7.63
C ALA A 140 -26.70 -0.82 -6.72
N HIS A 141 -27.70 0.07 -6.75
CA HIS A 141 -28.96 -0.11 -6.02
C HIS A 141 -29.67 -1.41 -6.42
N ARG A 142 -29.76 -1.71 -7.72
CA ARG A 142 -30.38 -2.96 -8.19
C ARG A 142 -29.68 -4.21 -7.66
N ILE A 143 -28.34 -4.20 -7.60
CA ILE A 143 -27.57 -5.30 -7.01
C ILE A 143 -27.84 -5.37 -5.50
N LEU A 144 -27.82 -4.25 -4.80
CA LEU A 144 -28.09 -4.20 -3.36
C LEU A 144 -29.47 -4.75 -3.00
N VAL A 145 -30.51 -4.37 -3.73
CA VAL A 145 -31.87 -4.92 -3.56
C VAL A 145 -31.89 -6.43 -3.84
N GLN A 146 -31.16 -6.89 -4.87
CA GLN A 146 -31.08 -8.30 -5.19
C GLN A 146 -30.35 -9.14 -4.11
N THR A 147 -29.34 -8.58 -3.43
CA THR A 147 -28.59 -9.28 -2.37
C THR A 147 -29.19 -9.13 -0.97
N TYR A 148 -29.77 -7.98 -0.65
CA TYR A 148 -30.18 -7.63 0.72
C TYR A 148 -31.69 -7.41 0.90
N GLY A 149 -32.48 -7.49 -0.17
CA GLY A 149 -33.94 -7.37 -0.11
C GLY A 149 -34.39 -6.07 0.56
N ASP A 150 -35.27 -6.19 1.56
CA ASP A 150 -35.85 -5.06 2.29
C ASP A 150 -34.83 -4.28 3.15
N ASN A 151 -33.65 -4.85 3.39
CA ASN A 151 -32.56 -4.20 4.12
C ASN A 151 -31.61 -3.42 3.19
N ALA A 152 -31.88 -3.36 1.89
CA ALA A 152 -31.07 -2.61 0.95
C ALA A 152 -31.26 -1.09 1.11
N LEU A 153 -30.17 -0.34 0.91
CA LEU A 153 -30.23 1.12 0.84
C LEU A 153 -31.16 1.57 -0.28
N SER A 154 -31.92 2.64 -0.04
CA SER A 154 -32.82 3.21 -1.05
C SER A 154 -32.05 3.74 -2.27
N ASP A 155 -32.69 3.75 -3.45
CA ASP A 155 -32.08 4.26 -4.69
C ASP A 155 -31.57 5.70 -4.52
N THR A 156 -32.33 6.52 -3.79
CA THR A 156 -31.97 7.90 -3.46
C THR A 156 -30.71 7.97 -2.62
N THR A 157 -30.61 7.13 -1.59
CA THR A 157 -29.42 7.02 -0.75
C THR A 157 -28.22 6.55 -1.58
N CYS A 158 -28.37 5.51 -2.41
CA CYS A 158 -27.31 5.06 -3.31
C CYS A 158 -26.82 6.18 -4.24
N ARG A 159 -27.72 6.95 -4.86
CA ARG A 159 -27.34 8.08 -5.71
C ARG A 159 -26.60 9.18 -4.95
N ASP A 160 -27.00 9.46 -3.72
CA ASP A 160 -26.36 10.46 -2.88
C ASP A 160 -24.93 10.05 -2.48
N TRP A 161 -24.74 8.80 -2.06
CA TRP A 161 -23.41 8.24 -1.79
C TRP A 161 -22.50 8.25 -3.02
N PHE A 162 -23.02 7.88 -4.19
CA PHE A 162 -22.25 8.00 -5.44
C PHE A 162 -21.85 9.44 -5.76
N ARG A 163 -22.65 10.43 -5.39
CA ARG A 163 -22.31 11.85 -5.53
C ARG A 163 -21.20 12.25 -4.54
N ARG A 164 -21.28 11.80 -3.28
CA ARG A 164 -20.26 12.02 -2.25
C ARG A 164 -18.91 11.40 -2.65
N PHE A 165 -18.92 10.15 -3.09
CA PHE A 165 -17.71 9.47 -3.57
C PHE A 165 -17.07 10.18 -4.77
N LYS A 166 -17.87 10.70 -5.70
CA LYS A 166 -17.37 11.52 -6.82
C LYS A 166 -16.70 12.83 -6.37
N ASN A 167 -17.08 13.34 -5.20
CA ASN A 167 -16.53 14.55 -4.60
C ASN A 167 -15.43 14.22 -3.56
N ASN A 168 -14.90 13.00 -3.56
CA ASN A 168 -13.88 12.50 -2.63
C ASN A 168 -14.30 12.50 -1.15
N ASP A 169 -15.60 12.46 -0.86
CA ASP A 169 -16.12 12.25 0.50
C ASP A 169 -16.40 10.76 0.73
N PHE A 170 -15.47 10.10 1.43
CA PHE A 170 -15.50 8.65 1.71
C PHE A 170 -15.91 8.32 3.15
N GLU A 171 -16.38 9.30 3.91
CA GLU A 171 -16.75 9.12 5.32
C GLU A 171 -18.06 8.33 5.43
N LEU A 172 -17.97 7.11 5.96
CA LEU A 172 -19.06 6.13 6.03
C LEU A 172 -19.97 6.30 7.26
N GLU A 173 -19.52 7.06 8.25
CA GLU A 173 -20.29 7.30 9.47
C GLU A 173 -21.43 8.29 9.22
N ASP A 174 -22.57 8.03 9.87
CA ASP A 174 -23.69 8.96 9.91
C ASP A 174 -23.22 10.22 10.64
N LYS A 175 -22.83 11.25 9.88
CA LYS A 175 -22.64 12.60 10.42
C LYS A 175 -23.86 12.97 11.23
N GLU A 176 -23.64 13.56 12.42
CA GLU A 176 -24.73 14.09 13.23
C GLU A 176 -25.64 14.91 12.31
N ARG A 177 -26.90 14.46 12.18
CA ARG A 177 -27.84 15.10 11.29
C ARG A 177 -27.90 16.57 11.68
N SER A 178 -27.59 17.47 10.75
CA SER A 178 -28.13 18.81 10.80
C SER A 178 -29.63 18.70 10.60
N GLY A 179 -30.33 18.38 11.70
CA GLY A 179 -31.76 18.61 11.80
C GLY A 179 -32.03 20.03 11.31
N ALA A 180 -33.12 20.19 10.55
CA ALA A 180 -33.55 21.47 10.00
C ALA A 180 -33.31 22.61 11.00
N PRO A 181 -32.74 23.75 10.56
CA PRO A 181 -32.30 24.81 11.46
C PRO A 181 -33.41 25.14 12.47
N LYS A 182 -33.07 25.09 13.76
CA LYS A 182 -34.01 25.33 14.87
C LYS A 182 -34.64 26.72 14.67
N LYS A 183 -35.91 26.78 14.25
CA LYS A 183 -36.67 28.03 14.10
C LYS A 183 -36.86 28.76 15.43
N LEU A 184 -36.70 28.05 16.55
CA LEU A 184 -36.86 28.57 17.90
C LEU A 184 -35.54 28.42 18.65
N GLN A 185 -34.96 29.52 19.12
CA GLN A 185 -33.77 29.47 19.96
C GLN A 185 -34.19 29.25 21.42
N ASP A 186 -33.59 28.26 22.08
CA ASP A 186 -33.96 27.87 23.45
C ASP A 186 -33.82 29.02 24.45
N LYS A 187 -32.81 29.87 24.24
CA LYS A 187 -32.53 31.04 25.09
C LYS A 187 -33.66 32.05 25.08
N GLU A 188 -34.31 32.28 23.94
CA GLU A 188 -35.44 33.21 23.83
C GLU A 188 -36.69 32.65 24.52
N LEU A 189 -36.91 31.34 24.40
CA LEU A 189 -38.01 30.66 25.08
C LEU A 189 -37.80 30.59 26.60
N GLU A 190 -36.58 30.32 27.07
CA GLU A 190 -36.21 30.34 28.48
C GLU A 190 -36.39 31.73 29.09
N GLN A 191 -35.92 32.78 28.40
CA GLN A 191 -36.07 34.16 28.87
C GLN A 191 -37.54 34.57 29.02
N LEU A 192 -38.42 34.20 28.09
CA LEU A 192 -39.85 34.51 28.18
C LEU A 192 -40.54 33.80 29.35
N LEU A 193 -40.11 32.57 29.68
CA LEU A 193 -40.64 31.82 30.81
C LEU A 193 -40.11 32.34 32.16
N ASP A 194 -38.90 32.88 32.19
CA ASP A 194 -38.33 33.55 33.37
C ASP A 194 -39.02 34.90 33.64
N GLU A 195 -39.44 35.61 32.57
CA GLU A 195 -40.15 36.89 32.67
C GLU A 195 -41.62 36.71 33.12
N ASP A 196 -42.34 35.73 32.59
CA ASP A 196 -43.68 35.36 33.07
C ASP A 196 -43.94 33.85 32.93
N PRO A 197 -43.86 33.09 34.05
CA PRO A 197 -44.07 31.65 34.05
C PRO A 197 -45.52 31.22 33.73
N SER A 198 -46.49 32.14 33.75
CA SER A 198 -47.92 31.83 33.56
C SER A 198 -48.39 31.90 32.09
N GLN A 199 -47.51 32.26 31.16
CA GLN A 199 -47.84 32.41 29.75
C GLN A 199 -48.43 31.12 29.14
N THR A 200 -49.46 31.30 28.32
CA THR A 200 -50.09 30.20 27.58
C THR A 200 -49.29 29.85 26.33
N LEU A 201 -49.49 28.63 25.80
CA LEU A 201 -48.86 28.20 24.55
C LEU A 201 -49.21 29.11 23.37
N SER A 202 -50.41 29.71 23.39
CA SER A 202 -50.88 30.64 22.35
C SER A 202 -50.17 31.98 22.39
N GLU A 203 -49.89 32.50 23.59
CA GLU A 203 -49.15 33.74 23.78
C GLU A 203 -47.68 33.57 23.40
N LEU A 204 -47.05 32.47 23.86
CA LEU A 204 -45.68 32.13 23.47
C LEU A 204 -45.55 31.94 21.95
N GLY A 205 -46.51 31.29 21.31
CA GLY A 205 -46.54 31.11 19.85
C GLY A 205 -46.66 32.44 19.08
N LYS A 206 -47.45 33.39 19.59
CA LYS A 206 -47.59 34.73 18.99
C LYS A 206 -46.31 35.56 19.14
N ILE A 207 -45.69 35.55 20.33
CA ILE A 207 -44.47 36.31 20.60
C ILE A 207 -43.30 35.79 19.75
N LEU A 208 -43.16 34.46 19.67
CA LEU A 208 -42.07 33.79 18.98
C LEU A 208 -42.35 33.56 17.48
N GLN A 209 -43.53 33.97 16.99
CA GLN A 209 -44.00 33.78 15.60
C GLN A 209 -43.88 32.32 15.11
N VAL A 210 -44.21 31.36 15.98
CA VAL A 210 -44.17 29.93 15.70
C VAL A 210 -45.47 29.26 16.15
N ASP A 211 -45.82 28.14 15.50
CA ASP A 211 -47.01 27.38 15.88
C ASP A 211 -46.95 26.87 17.32
N GLU A 212 -48.09 26.87 18.01
CA GLU A 212 -48.22 26.41 19.41
C GLU A 212 -47.70 24.97 19.60
N SER A 213 -47.85 24.13 18.57
CA SER A 213 -47.35 22.75 18.55
C SER A 213 -45.81 22.68 18.57
N THR A 214 -45.13 23.67 18.02
CA THR A 214 -43.66 23.79 18.02
C THR A 214 -43.18 24.20 19.41
N VAL A 215 -43.84 25.19 20.04
CA VAL A 215 -43.56 25.62 21.42
C VAL A 215 -43.79 24.46 22.40
N SER A 216 -44.90 23.74 22.27
CA SER A 216 -45.25 22.61 23.15
C SER A 216 -44.23 21.47 23.09
N LYS A 217 -43.75 21.12 21.88
CA LYS A 217 -42.68 20.12 21.72
C LYS A 217 -41.39 20.58 22.39
N ARG A 218 -41.02 21.85 22.20
CA ARG A 218 -39.75 22.35 22.73
C ARG A 218 -39.75 22.48 24.25
N LEU A 219 -40.85 22.91 24.86
CA LEU A 219 -41.02 22.92 26.31
C LEU A 219 -40.87 21.52 26.93
N LYS A 220 -41.39 20.48 26.28
CA LYS A 220 -41.20 19.09 26.72
C LYS A 220 -39.74 18.63 26.62
N GLU A 221 -39.04 19.02 25.56
CA GLU A 221 -37.61 18.73 25.38
C GLU A 221 -36.73 19.46 26.41
N LEU A 222 -37.13 20.65 26.85
CA LEU A 222 -36.50 21.40 27.96
C LEU A 222 -36.90 20.86 29.35
N GLY A 223 -37.77 19.85 29.41
CA GLY A 223 -38.26 19.29 30.67
C GLY A 223 -39.20 20.22 31.43
N MET A 224 -39.84 21.19 30.77
CA MET A 224 -40.81 22.08 31.40
C MET A 224 -42.18 21.41 31.53
N ILE A 225 -42.80 21.53 32.70
CA ILE A 225 -44.14 21.02 33.00
C ILE A 225 -45.03 22.14 33.51
N GLN A 226 -46.31 22.11 33.12
CA GLN A 226 -47.28 23.09 33.61
C GLN A 226 -47.89 22.60 34.93
N LYS A 227 -47.75 23.39 35.99
CA LYS A 227 -48.36 23.14 37.30
C LYS A 227 -49.15 24.38 37.72
N GLN A 228 -50.46 24.20 37.95
CA GLN A 228 -51.38 25.28 38.34
C GLN A 228 -51.31 26.52 37.42
N GLY A 229 -51.13 26.31 36.11
CA GLY A 229 -51.01 27.38 35.12
C GLY A 229 -49.58 27.89 34.89
N HIS A 230 -48.60 27.53 35.73
CA HIS A 230 -47.22 27.98 35.60
C HIS A 230 -46.29 26.91 35.01
N TRP A 231 -45.38 27.30 34.13
CA TRP A 231 -44.32 26.43 33.59
C TRP A 231 -43.16 26.35 34.57
N VAL A 232 -42.80 25.12 34.97
CA VAL A 232 -41.67 24.87 35.87
C VAL A 232 -40.78 23.73 35.35
N PRO A 233 -39.46 23.76 35.56
CA PRO A 233 -38.59 22.65 35.18
C PRO A 233 -38.92 21.40 35.99
N SER A 234 -38.98 20.24 35.34
CA SER A 234 -39.38 18.96 35.92
C SER A 234 -38.47 18.49 37.05
N ASN A 235 -37.23 18.97 37.10
CA ASN A 235 -36.23 18.61 38.11
C ASN A 235 -36.27 19.48 39.38
N VAL A 236 -37.13 20.50 39.46
CA VAL A 236 -37.26 21.31 40.68
C VAL A 236 -38.35 20.73 41.57
N ARG A 237 -37.94 20.12 42.68
CA ARG A 237 -38.82 19.65 43.76
C ARG A 237 -39.43 20.87 44.44
N CYS A 238 -40.66 21.25 44.07
CA CYS A 238 -41.39 22.36 44.69
C CYS A 238 -41.41 22.21 46.23
N ARG A 239 -40.63 23.02 46.95
CA ARG A 239 -40.93 23.41 48.34
C ARG A 239 -41.75 24.68 48.26
N LEU A 240 -43.07 24.55 48.06
CA LEU A 240 -43.99 25.62 48.39
C LEU A 240 -44.22 25.57 49.91
N SER A 241 -43.67 26.57 50.59
CA SER A 241 -43.91 26.87 52.00
C SER A 241 -45.39 27.19 52.23
N LEU A 242 -45.97 26.51 53.22
CA LEU A 242 -47.30 26.73 53.75
C LEU A 242 -47.37 28.09 54.48
N ALA A 243 -48.29 28.96 54.08
CA ALA A 243 -48.92 29.94 54.96
C ALA A 243 -50.36 30.25 54.47
N ALA A 244 -51.30 30.00 55.39
CA ALA A 244 -52.72 30.34 55.51
C ALA A 244 -53.37 31.25 54.43
N VAL A 245 -54.62 31.06 54.00
CA VAL A 245 -55.86 31.14 54.81
C VAL A 245 -57.04 30.52 54.04
N GLY A 246 -57.84 29.70 54.73
CA GLY A 246 -59.31 29.77 54.72
C GLY A 246 -60.11 29.12 53.59
N GLY A 247 -61.04 28.24 53.95
CA GLY A 247 -62.32 28.12 53.24
C GLY A 247 -62.79 26.70 52.91
N ASN A 248 -63.75 26.21 53.71
CA ASN A 248 -64.67 25.09 53.49
C ASN A 248 -64.92 24.66 52.02
N SER A 249 -65.04 23.36 51.78
CA SER A 249 -66.36 22.69 51.68
C SER A 249 -66.25 21.22 51.21
N THR A 250 -66.93 20.35 51.99
CA THR A 250 -67.71 19.16 51.62
C THR A 250 -67.35 18.32 50.39
N GLY A 251 -67.19 17.01 50.64
CA GLY A 251 -68.03 16.02 49.97
C GLY A 251 -67.32 14.88 49.23
N THR A 252 -67.56 13.66 49.74
CA THR A 252 -67.80 12.39 48.99
C THR A 252 -66.70 11.92 48.01
N GLY A 253 -66.18 10.70 48.04
CA GLY A 253 -66.68 9.43 48.54
C GLY A 253 -66.21 8.33 47.57
N GLY A 254 -65.63 7.26 48.11
CA GLY A 254 -65.42 5.97 47.44
C GLY A 254 -64.37 5.92 46.31
N ALA A 255 -63.84 4.77 45.93
CA ALA A 255 -63.81 3.43 46.49
C ALA A 255 -62.93 2.61 45.54
N GLY A 256 -62.13 1.70 46.10
CA GLY A 256 -61.67 0.49 45.43
C GLY A 256 -60.47 0.62 44.50
N ASP A 257 -59.66 -0.40 44.29
CA ASP A 257 -59.65 -1.74 44.87
C ASP A 257 -58.40 -2.46 44.33
N GLN A 258 -57.88 -3.40 45.13
CA GLN A 258 -57.04 -4.55 44.78
C GLN A 258 -55.86 -4.36 43.77
N GLY A 259 -54.59 -4.56 44.13
CA GLY A 259 -54.07 -5.58 45.03
C GLY A 259 -53.53 -6.78 44.23
N LYS A 260 -52.20 -6.91 44.13
CA LYS A 260 -51.55 -8.22 44.30
C LYS A 260 -50.06 -8.09 44.62
N LYS A 261 -49.77 -8.31 45.90
CA LYS A 261 -48.49 -8.74 46.45
C LYS A 261 -48.15 -10.16 45.96
N LYS A 262 -46.84 -10.38 45.74
CA LYS A 262 -45.96 -11.34 46.45
C LYS A 262 -44.62 -11.26 45.70
N GLY A 263 -43.51 -10.82 46.30
CA GLY A 263 -42.87 -11.37 47.50
C GLY A 263 -41.90 -12.46 47.04
N ASN A 264 -40.65 -12.55 47.49
CA ASN A 264 -39.95 -11.88 48.58
C ASN A 264 -38.46 -12.28 48.52
N ALA A 265 -37.63 -11.50 49.24
CA ALA A 265 -36.30 -11.84 49.79
C ALA A 265 -35.15 -12.11 48.80
N GLY A 266 -34.00 -11.44 48.83
CA GLY A 266 -33.36 -10.66 49.89
C GLY A 266 -32.14 -11.42 50.42
N VAL A 267 -30.96 -10.79 50.36
CA VAL A 267 -29.94 -10.62 51.43
C VAL A 267 -28.63 -10.10 50.81
N GLY A 268 -28.38 -8.80 50.99
CA GLY A 268 -27.38 -8.30 51.94
C GLY A 268 -25.87 -8.39 51.66
N GLY A 269 -25.30 -7.23 51.29
CA GLY A 269 -24.09 -6.62 51.91
C GLY A 269 -22.72 -7.16 51.49
N ALA A 270 -21.61 -6.42 51.55
CA ALA A 270 -21.29 -5.00 51.76
C ALA A 270 -19.75 -4.87 51.58
N HIS A 271 -19.26 -3.62 51.48
CA HIS A 271 -17.87 -3.16 51.36
C HIS A 271 -17.23 -3.30 49.96
N GLY A 272 -16.64 -2.28 49.35
CA GLY A 272 -16.26 -0.96 49.83
C GLY A 272 -14.90 -0.58 49.25
N SER A 273 -14.79 0.67 48.79
CA SER A 273 -13.57 1.42 48.48
C SER A 273 -13.02 1.30 47.05
N GLY A 274 -13.27 2.37 46.29
CA GLY A 274 -12.53 2.68 45.08
C GLY A 274 -11.16 3.26 45.36
N ILE A 275 -10.37 3.36 44.29
CA ILE A 275 -9.23 4.25 44.16
C ILE A 275 -9.30 4.85 42.74
N SER A 276 -9.47 6.16 42.68
CA SER A 276 -9.11 7.00 41.53
C SER A 276 -7.60 7.06 41.42
N VAL A 277 -7.06 7.04 40.20
CA VAL A 277 -5.77 7.68 39.91
C VAL A 277 -5.87 8.36 38.55
N THR A 278 -5.87 9.70 38.59
CA THR A 278 -5.47 10.57 37.49
C THR A 278 -3.95 10.54 37.35
N ASP A 279 -3.49 10.95 36.16
CA ASP A 279 -2.14 11.44 35.87
C ASP A 279 -1.00 10.41 35.81
N PHE A 280 -0.70 9.99 34.58
CA PHE A 280 0.66 10.11 34.07
C PHE A 280 0.63 10.65 32.64
N ALA A 281 0.92 11.95 32.52
CA ALA A 281 1.39 12.55 31.28
C ALA A 281 2.71 11.91 30.87
N GLY A 282 2.90 11.66 29.56
CA GLY A 282 4.23 11.38 29.04
C GLY A 282 4.26 10.66 27.69
N ALA A 283 4.62 11.43 26.66
CA ALA A 283 5.26 11.02 25.42
C ALA A 283 4.40 10.37 24.32
N GLY A 284 4.15 11.16 23.28
CA GLY A 284 3.78 10.65 21.97
C GLY A 284 4.95 9.96 21.28
N ALA A 285 4.63 9.01 20.42
CA ALA A 285 5.38 8.63 19.24
C ALA A 285 4.47 7.75 18.38
N GLY A 286 4.31 8.13 17.11
CA GLY A 286 3.82 7.19 16.11
C GLY A 286 4.84 6.07 15.96
N ASN A 287 4.37 4.83 15.84
CA ASN A 287 5.20 3.72 15.39
C ASN A 287 4.71 3.29 14.02
N GLY A 288 5.40 3.84 13.03
CA GLY A 288 5.53 3.24 11.72
C GLY A 288 6.19 1.87 11.82
N LEU A 289 5.97 1.12 10.75
CA LEU A 289 6.49 -0.21 10.50
C LEU A 289 7.99 -0.13 10.15
N ASP A 290 8.80 0.34 11.09
CA ASP A 290 10.27 0.26 11.07
C ASP A 290 10.70 -0.67 12.21
N GLY A 291 10.85 -1.94 11.88
CA GLY A 291 11.21 -3.02 12.81
C GLY A 291 12.02 -4.10 12.12
N LEU A 292 12.97 -3.70 11.27
CA LEU A 292 14.04 -4.55 10.74
C LEU A 292 15.38 -3.78 10.73
N ASP A 293 15.72 -3.16 11.84
CA ASP A 293 17.10 -2.79 12.15
C ASP A 293 17.40 -3.20 13.59
N GLY A 294 18.18 -4.27 13.73
CA GLY A 294 18.46 -4.90 15.01
C GLY A 294 19.11 -6.28 14.91
N LEU A 295 19.98 -6.52 13.92
CA LEU A 295 21.02 -7.56 13.94
C LEU A 295 22.24 -7.08 13.14
N ASP A 296 22.95 -6.10 13.68
CA ASP A 296 24.38 -5.95 13.41
C ASP A 296 25.10 -7.12 14.11
N GLY A 297 25.34 -8.19 13.36
CA GLY A 297 25.89 -9.45 13.86
C GLY A 297 25.34 -10.67 13.13
N GLY A 298 25.44 -10.69 11.81
CA GLY A 298 24.83 -11.78 11.05
C GLY A 298 25.05 -11.76 9.54
N LEU A 299 26.16 -11.21 9.05
CA LEU A 299 26.79 -11.81 7.87
C LEU A 299 27.41 -13.15 8.32
N GLU A 300 26.57 -14.08 8.80
CA GLU A 300 26.97 -15.49 8.80
C GLU A 300 27.32 -15.77 7.35
N ARG A 301 28.61 -16.03 7.14
CA ARG A 301 29.20 -16.27 5.82
C ARG A 301 28.41 -17.40 5.19
N CYS A 302 27.47 -17.04 4.33
CA CYS A 302 26.88 -17.99 3.42
C CYS A 302 28.05 -18.61 2.67
N SER A 303 28.30 -19.89 2.92
CA SER A 303 29.52 -20.53 2.44
C SER A 303 29.50 -20.52 0.92
N LEU A 304 30.66 -20.39 0.29
CA LEU A 304 30.76 -20.38 -1.17
C LEU A 304 30.13 -21.64 -1.80
N GLU A 305 30.21 -22.75 -1.08
CA GLU A 305 29.58 -24.01 -1.48
C GLU A 305 28.06 -23.88 -1.48
N GLU A 306 27.47 -23.26 -0.45
CA GLU A 306 26.02 -23.02 -0.34
C GLU A 306 25.50 -22.13 -1.48
N VAL A 307 26.18 -21.02 -1.80
CA VAL A 307 25.80 -20.11 -2.90
C VAL A 307 25.78 -20.83 -4.25
N ARG A 308 26.76 -21.73 -4.49
CA ARG A 308 26.80 -22.55 -5.70
C ARG A 308 25.64 -23.55 -5.76
N THR A 309 25.21 -24.08 -4.61
CA THR A 309 24.07 -25.00 -4.57
C THR A 309 22.76 -24.33 -4.99
N TRP A 310 22.60 -23.02 -4.80
CA TRP A 310 21.42 -22.27 -5.21
C TRP A 310 21.20 -22.29 -6.73
N GLY A 311 22.25 -22.39 -7.53
CA GLY A 311 22.15 -22.50 -8.99
C GLY A 311 21.71 -23.88 -9.48
N SER A 312 21.79 -24.89 -8.61
CA SER A 312 21.43 -26.28 -8.92
C SER A 312 20.02 -26.68 -8.48
N SER A 313 19.42 -25.94 -7.53
CA SER A 313 18.10 -26.26 -6.99
C SER A 313 17.45 -25.01 -6.37
N PHE A 314 16.22 -24.75 -6.79
CA PHE A 314 15.40 -23.68 -6.23
C PHE A 314 15.03 -23.94 -4.77
N ASP A 315 14.79 -25.20 -4.39
CA ASP A 315 14.53 -25.57 -2.99
C ASP A 315 15.70 -25.20 -2.07
N LYS A 316 16.95 -25.37 -2.54
CA LYS A 316 18.14 -24.98 -1.77
C LYS A 316 18.24 -23.47 -1.61
N LEU A 317 17.90 -22.71 -2.66
CA LEU A 317 17.82 -21.24 -2.60
C LEU A 317 16.76 -20.78 -1.59
N MET A 318 15.56 -21.37 -1.65
CA MET A 318 14.41 -20.95 -0.82
C MET A 318 14.55 -21.37 0.66
N ARG A 319 15.29 -22.44 0.96
CA ARG A 319 15.63 -22.81 2.34
C ARG A 319 16.63 -21.84 2.99
N SER A 320 17.54 -21.26 2.21
CA SER A 320 18.56 -20.34 2.71
C SER A 320 17.96 -18.95 2.98
N VAL A 321 18.27 -18.36 4.15
CA VAL A 321 17.89 -16.97 4.46
C VAL A 321 18.62 -15.99 3.54
N ALA A 322 19.91 -16.22 3.30
CA ALA A 322 20.71 -15.40 2.39
C ALA A 322 20.25 -15.54 0.94
N GLY A 323 19.90 -16.77 0.52
CA GLY A 323 19.34 -17.05 -0.80
C GLY A 323 18.05 -16.28 -1.06
N ARG A 324 17.11 -16.32 -0.10
CA ARG A 324 15.85 -15.56 -0.17
C ARG A 324 16.07 -14.05 -0.23
N LYS A 325 17.02 -13.50 0.52
CA LYS A 325 17.35 -12.06 0.47
C LYS A 325 17.84 -11.65 -0.92
N LEU A 326 18.79 -12.40 -1.48
CA LEU A 326 19.35 -12.13 -2.81
C LEU A 326 18.31 -12.33 -3.92
N PHE A 327 17.47 -13.36 -3.80
CA PHE A 327 16.40 -13.60 -4.76
C PHE A 327 15.31 -12.51 -4.68
N ARG A 328 15.00 -12.00 -3.49
CA ARG A 328 14.08 -10.85 -3.32
C ARG A 328 14.62 -9.59 -3.99
N GLU A 329 15.92 -9.29 -3.85
CA GLU A 329 16.54 -8.15 -4.54
C GLU A 329 16.43 -8.27 -6.07
N PHE A 330 16.62 -9.49 -6.59
CA PHE A 330 16.40 -9.78 -8.00
C PHE A 330 14.94 -9.58 -8.42
N LEU A 331 13.97 -10.11 -7.65
CA LEU A 331 12.55 -9.96 -7.96
C LEU A 331 12.09 -8.49 -7.91
N MET A 332 12.63 -7.69 -6.99
CA MET A 332 12.40 -6.24 -6.94
C MET A 332 12.89 -5.55 -8.22
N SER A 333 14.02 -5.98 -8.78
CA SER A 333 14.52 -5.45 -10.06
C SER A 333 13.64 -5.80 -11.27
N GLU A 334 12.82 -6.85 -11.14
CA GLU A 334 11.84 -7.28 -12.14
C GLU A 334 10.39 -6.93 -11.77
N TYR A 335 10.16 -6.11 -10.74
CA TYR A 335 8.83 -5.73 -10.23
C TYR A 335 7.92 -6.94 -9.97
N SER A 336 8.46 -7.95 -9.29
CA SER A 336 7.77 -9.21 -9.01
C SER A 336 8.02 -9.71 -7.57
N GLU A 337 8.40 -8.81 -6.66
CA GLU A 337 8.73 -9.14 -5.26
C GLU A 337 7.53 -9.61 -4.44
N GLU A 338 6.31 -9.31 -4.86
CA GLU A 338 5.07 -9.77 -4.21
C GLU A 338 5.01 -11.29 -4.12
N ASN A 339 5.60 -12.00 -5.09
CA ASN A 339 5.58 -13.46 -5.14
C ASN A 339 6.36 -14.09 -3.98
N ILE A 340 7.58 -13.60 -3.69
CA ILE A 340 8.37 -14.09 -2.55
C ILE A 340 7.80 -13.57 -1.22
N ALA A 341 7.27 -12.35 -1.19
CA ALA A 341 6.67 -11.78 0.02
C ALA A 341 5.44 -12.60 0.46
N PHE A 342 4.55 -12.93 -0.46
CA PHE A 342 3.42 -13.82 -0.23
C PHE A 342 3.86 -15.20 0.26
N TRP A 343 4.86 -15.80 -0.39
CA TRP A 343 5.38 -17.11 0.02
C TRP A 343 5.91 -17.08 1.45
N LEU A 344 6.63 -16.02 1.84
CA LEU A 344 7.14 -15.86 3.21
C LEU A 344 6.03 -15.64 4.23
N ALA A 345 4.99 -14.90 3.87
CA ALA A 345 3.84 -14.68 4.74
C ALA A 345 3.10 -16.00 5.02
N CYS A 346 2.96 -16.86 4.00
CA CYS A 346 2.41 -18.21 4.16
C CYS A 346 3.28 -19.09 5.07
N GLU A 347 4.61 -19.06 4.91
CA GLU A 347 5.53 -19.79 5.80
C GLU A 347 5.43 -19.32 7.26
N GLN A 348 5.19 -18.02 7.48
CA GLN A 348 5.01 -17.49 8.82
C GLN A 348 3.66 -17.93 9.41
N LEU A 349 2.58 -17.92 8.62
CA LEU A 349 1.26 -18.38 9.06
C LEU A 349 1.29 -19.85 9.52
N LYS A 350 2.05 -20.70 8.82
CA LYS A 350 2.23 -22.13 9.16
C LYS A 350 2.90 -22.39 10.51
N ARG A 351 3.65 -21.41 11.03
CA ARG A 351 4.33 -21.51 12.32
C ARG A 351 3.45 -21.08 13.49
N GLU A 352 2.34 -20.41 13.20
CA GLU A 352 1.40 -19.97 14.22
C GLU A 352 0.50 -21.11 14.67
N ASN A 353 0.26 -21.18 15.97
CA ASN A 353 -0.60 -22.18 16.60
C ASN A 353 -1.84 -21.56 17.26
N ASN A 354 -1.88 -20.23 17.40
CA ASN A 354 -2.99 -19.52 18.02
C ASN A 354 -4.09 -19.23 16.97
N PRO A 355 -5.32 -19.73 17.14
CA PRO A 355 -6.40 -19.53 16.17
C PRO A 355 -6.74 -18.06 15.92
N GLU A 356 -6.70 -17.19 16.93
CA GLU A 356 -7.00 -15.76 16.75
C GLU A 356 -5.94 -15.08 15.87
N THR A 357 -4.67 -15.37 16.13
CA THR A 357 -3.55 -14.83 15.36
C THR A 357 -3.50 -15.40 13.94
N ILE A 358 -3.91 -16.66 13.76
CA ILE A 358 -4.06 -17.27 12.43
C ILE A 358 -5.14 -16.55 11.64
N GLU A 359 -6.29 -16.27 12.24
CA GLU A 359 -7.38 -15.56 11.57
C GLU A 359 -6.96 -14.14 11.16
N GLU A 360 -6.33 -13.40 12.07
CA GLU A 360 -5.82 -12.05 11.80
C GLU A 360 -4.77 -12.04 10.68
N LYS A 361 -3.76 -12.92 10.76
CA LYS A 361 -2.71 -13.01 9.74
C LYS A 361 -3.25 -13.49 8.40
N ALA A 362 -4.20 -14.43 8.40
CA ALA A 362 -4.82 -14.90 7.17
C ALA A 362 -5.61 -13.79 6.49
N ARG A 363 -6.34 -12.96 7.25
CA ARG A 363 -7.02 -11.77 6.72
C ARG A 363 -6.03 -10.78 6.11
N TYR A 364 -4.94 -10.49 6.80
CA TYR A 364 -3.87 -9.63 6.29
C TYR A 364 -3.25 -10.16 4.99
N ILE A 365 -2.93 -11.46 4.94
CA ILE A 365 -2.38 -12.12 3.75
C ILE A 365 -3.38 -12.04 2.59
N TYR A 366 -4.65 -12.26 2.87
CA TYR A 366 -5.70 -12.17 1.86
C TYR A 366 -5.79 -10.76 1.28
N ASP A 367 -5.85 -9.74 2.13
CA ASP A 367 -5.98 -8.35 1.69
C ASP A 367 -4.74 -7.83 0.96
N ASP A 368 -3.53 -8.20 1.39
CA ASP A 368 -2.28 -7.71 0.79
C ASP A 368 -1.85 -8.52 -0.45
N TYR A 369 -2.27 -9.78 -0.62
CA TYR A 369 -1.76 -10.60 -1.75
C TYR A 369 -2.84 -11.29 -2.61
N ILE A 370 -4.02 -11.58 -2.07
CA ILE A 370 -5.05 -12.37 -2.79
C ILE A 370 -6.15 -11.48 -3.38
N SER A 371 -6.51 -10.42 -2.66
CA SER A 371 -7.57 -9.49 -3.03
C SER A 371 -7.32 -8.89 -4.40
N ILE A 372 -8.36 -8.85 -5.24
CA ILE A 372 -8.34 -8.21 -6.57
C ILE A 372 -8.13 -6.69 -6.51
N LEU A 373 -8.21 -6.11 -5.31
CA LEU A 373 -7.96 -4.70 -5.06
C LEU A 373 -6.55 -4.46 -4.51
N SER A 374 -5.78 -5.52 -4.26
CA SER A 374 -4.44 -5.38 -3.71
C SER A 374 -3.46 -4.83 -4.75
N PRO A 375 -2.63 -3.83 -4.41
CA PRO A 375 -1.52 -3.41 -5.26
C PRO A 375 -0.41 -4.48 -5.39
N LYS A 376 -0.38 -5.49 -4.52
CA LYS A 376 0.57 -6.61 -4.53
C LYS A 376 -0.11 -7.96 -4.84
N GLU A 377 -1.20 -7.91 -5.60
CA GLU A 377 -1.97 -9.10 -5.97
C GLU A 377 -1.07 -10.13 -6.70
N VAL A 378 -0.93 -11.33 -6.12
CA VAL A 378 -0.16 -12.41 -6.73
C VAL A 378 -0.96 -13.10 -7.85
N SER A 379 -0.24 -13.54 -8.87
CA SER A 379 -0.86 -14.18 -10.06
C SER A 379 -1.32 -15.61 -9.75
N LEU A 380 -2.60 -15.76 -9.38
CA LEU A 380 -3.24 -17.06 -9.17
C LEU A 380 -4.24 -17.38 -10.29
N ASP A 381 -4.43 -18.66 -10.54
CA ASP A 381 -5.56 -19.10 -11.37
C ASP A 381 -6.89 -18.97 -10.62
N SER A 382 -8.00 -18.99 -11.37
CA SER A 382 -9.34 -18.80 -10.83
C SER A 382 -9.74 -19.90 -9.84
N GLN A 383 -9.31 -21.14 -10.06
CA GLN A 383 -9.68 -22.29 -9.24
C GLN A 383 -9.02 -22.22 -7.85
N VAL A 384 -7.73 -21.90 -7.82
CA VAL A 384 -6.96 -21.72 -6.59
C VAL A 384 -7.49 -20.52 -5.81
N ARG A 385 -7.82 -19.42 -6.48
CA ARG A 385 -8.43 -18.26 -5.82
C ARG A 385 -9.79 -18.58 -5.21
N GLU A 386 -10.66 -19.27 -5.93
CA GLU A 386 -11.95 -19.70 -5.37
C GLU A 386 -11.78 -20.62 -4.16
N MET A 387 -10.78 -21.50 -4.19
CA MET A 387 -10.48 -22.37 -3.06
C MET A 387 -10.01 -21.59 -1.84
N VAL A 388 -9.12 -20.61 -2.02
CA VAL A 388 -8.73 -19.69 -0.93
C VAL A 388 -9.95 -18.96 -0.38
N ASN A 389 -10.81 -18.41 -1.25
CA ASN A 389 -12.03 -17.70 -0.83
C ASN A 389 -12.97 -18.58 0.01
N ARG A 390 -13.09 -19.87 -0.31
CA ARG A 390 -13.86 -20.83 0.50
C ARG A 390 -13.20 -21.10 1.85
N ASN A 391 -11.88 -21.25 1.88
CA ASN A 391 -11.12 -21.52 3.11
C ASN A 391 -11.11 -20.32 4.06
N MET A 392 -11.24 -19.09 3.53
CA MET A 392 -11.29 -17.86 4.33
C MET A 392 -12.52 -17.74 5.23
N VAL A 393 -13.56 -18.57 5.06
CA VAL A 393 -14.68 -18.66 6.02
C VAL A 393 -14.20 -19.13 7.39
N LYS A 394 -13.20 -20.01 7.43
CA LYS A 394 -12.54 -20.46 8.66
C LYS A 394 -11.05 -20.68 8.39
N PRO A 395 -10.22 -19.63 8.55
CA PRO A 395 -8.80 -19.73 8.26
C PRO A 395 -8.09 -20.75 9.16
N THR A 396 -7.23 -21.53 8.54
CA THR A 396 -6.28 -22.45 9.16
C THR A 396 -4.84 -22.11 8.72
N PRO A 397 -3.80 -22.67 9.38
CA PRO A 397 -2.42 -22.49 8.94
C PRO A 397 -2.14 -22.94 7.49
N HIS A 398 -3.03 -23.79 6.94
CA HIS A 398 -2.93 -24.39 5.61
C HIS A 398 -3.87 -23.75 4.57
N THR A 399 -4.54 -22.64 4.92
CA THR A 399 -5.53 -21.97 4.04
C THR A 399 -4.95 -21.66 2.65
N PHE A 400 -3.67 -21.30 2.59
CA PHE A 400 -3.00 -20.83 1.39
C PHE A 400 -2.05 -21.85 0.75
N ASP A 401 -2.05 -23.13 1.16
CA ASP A 401 -1.05 -24.12 0.70
C ASP A 401 -0.99 -24.27 -0.82
N GLU A 402 -2.16 -24.34 -1.45
CA GLU A 402 -2.30 -24.48 -2.90
C GLU A 402 -1.89 -23.20 -3.64
N ALA A 403 -2.25 -22.03 -3.09
CA ALA A 403 -1.83 -20.74 -3.63
C ALA A 403 -0.30 -20.56 -3.50
N GLN A 404 0.26 -20.92 -2.35
CA GLN A 404 1.69 -20.87 -2.09
C GLN A 404 2.45 -21.78 -3.05
N LEU A 405 1.95 -22.99 -3.33
CA LEU A 405 2.55 -23.91 -4.29
C LEU A 405 2.50 -23.38 -5.73
N GLN A 406 1.40 -22.73 -6.12
CA GLN A 406 1.28 -22.10 -7.44
C GLN A 406 2.30 -20.98 -7.61
N ILE A 407 2.42 -20.08 -6.63
CA ILE A 407 3.39 -18.98 -6.67
C ILE A 407 4.84 -19.50 -6.59
N TYR A 408 5.08 -20.54 -5.79
CA TYR A 408 6.38 -21.22 -5.78
C TYR A 408 6.75 -21.77 -7.15
N THR A 409 5.79 -22.43 -7.83
CA THR A 409 5.99 -22.97 -9.18
C THR A 409 6.19 -21.87 -10.22
N LEU A 410 5.48 -20.75 -10.09
CA LEU A 410 5.64 -19.57 -10.93
C LEU A 410 7.07 -19.02 -10.82
N MET A 411 7.53 -18.75 -9.59
CA MET A 411 8.89 -18.28 -9.34
C MET A 411 9.94 -19.29 -9.83
N HIS A 412 9.72 -20.59 -9.63
CA HIS A 412 10.63 -21.64 -10.06
C HIS A 412 10.76 -21.73 -11.59
N ARG A 413 9.66 -21.54 -12.34
CA ARG A 413 9.65 -21.70 -13.80
C ARG A 413 10.04 -20.42 -14.55
N ASP A 414 9.72 -19.25 -14.01
CA ASP A 414 9.95 -17.97 -14.69
C ASP A 414 11.14 -17.20 -14.11
N SER A 415 11.05 -16.77 -12.85
CA SER A 415 12.04 -15.87 -12.24
C SER A 415 13.36 -16.57 -11.90
N TYR A 416 13.32 -17.83 -11.45
CA TYR A 416 14.51 -18.55 -10.98
C TYR A 416 15.55 -18.81 -12.10
N PRO A 417 15.18 -19.28 -13.31
CA PRO A 417 16.13 -19.40 -14.42
C PRO A 417 16.76 -18.05 -14.80
N ARG A 418 16.00 -16.95 -14.74
CA ARG A 418 16.54 -15.60 -14.97
C ARG A 418 17.48 -15.18 -13.84
N PHE A 419 17.15 -15.46 -12.60
CA PHE A 419 17.97 -15.20 -11.42
C PHE A 419 19.34 -15.89 -11.53
N VAL A 420 19.39 -17.19 -11.82
CA VAL A 420 20.65 -17.95 -11.94
C VAL A 420 21.52 -17.42 -13.10
N ASN A 421 20.90 -16.86 -14.14
CA ASN A 421 21.60 -16.23 -15.25
C ASN A 421 21.92 -14.74 -15.03
N SER A 422 21.38 -14.12 -13.97
CA SER A 422 21.54 -12.70 -13.69
C SER A 422 22.97 -12.34 -13.26
N GLU A 423 23.34 -11.07 -13.44
CA GLU A 423 24.64 -10.57 -12.98
C GLU A 423 24.71 -10.50 -11.45
N ILE A 424 23.57 -10.34 -10.77
CA ILE A 424 23.47 -10.32 -9.31
C ILE A 424 23.92 -11.67 -8.73
N TYR A 425 23.35 -12.78 -9.23
CA TYR A 425 23.77 -14.12 -8.80
C TYR A 425 25.19 -14.45 -9.26
N ARG A 426 25.54 -14.17 -10.53
CA ARG A 426 26.88 -14.46 -11.07
C ARG A 426 27.98 -13.71 -10.34
N ARG A 427 27.76 -12.47 -9.90
CA ARG A 427 28.74 -11.71 -9.12
C ARG A 427 29.05 -12.41 -7.80
N VAL A 428 28.02 -12.80 -7.05
CA VAL A 428 28.18 -13.49 -5.76
C VAL A 428 28.78 -14.88 -5.95
N ALA A 429 28.41 -15.58 -7.02
CA ALA A 429 28.99 -16.89 -7.37
C ALA A 429 30.44 -16.82 -7.91
N ARG A 430 30.85 -15.70 -8.53
CA ARG A 430 32.19 -15.48 -9.15
C ARG A 430 33.18 -14.71 -8.30
N MET A 431 32.75 -13.95 -7.28
CA MET A 431 33.62 -13.17 -6.35
C MET A 431 34.68 -14.00 -5.60
N THR A 432 34.85 -15.27 -5.93
CA THR A 432 35.75 -16.22 -5.30
C THR A 432 36.62 -17.02 -6.27
N SER A 433 36.61 -16.73 -7.59
CA SER A 433 37.57 -17.34 -8.52
C SER A 433 38.92 -16.63 -8.59
N SER A 434 39.13 -15.55 -7.82
CA SER A 434 40.42 -14.88 -7.68
C SER A 434 40.96 -15.00 -6.25
N SER A 435 41.46 -16.18 -5.91
CA SER A 435 42.51 -16.26 -4.90
C SER A 435 43.77 -15.60 -5.48
N PRO A 436 44.45 -14.67 -4.78
CA PRO A 436 45.77 -14.23 -5.22
C PRO A 436 46.74 -15.43 -5.19
N PRO A 437 47.71 -15.53 -6.12
CA PRO A 437 48.70 -16.59 -6.06
C PRO A 437 49.51 -16.41 -4.77
N SER A 438 49.42 -17.38 -3.86
CA SER A 438 50.31 -17.46 -2.70
C SER A 438 51.76 -17.51 -3.19
N PRO A 439 52.70 -16.76 -2.56
CA PRO A 439 54.09 -16.80 -2.95
C PRO A 439 54.66 -18.18 -2.59
N SER A 440 55.03 -18.95 -3.60
CA SER A 440 55.78 -20.18 -3.44
C SER A 440 57.12 -19.86 -2.79
N THR A 441 57.28 -20.35 -1.57
CA THR A 441 58.51 -20.37 -0.79
C THR A 441 59.66 -20.90 -1.63
N GLY A 442 60.72 -20.11 -1.75
CA GLY A 442 61.98 -20.54 -2.32
C GLY A 442 62.55 -21.69 -1.48
N GLN A 443 62.81 -22.82 -2.14
CA GLN A 443 63.74 -23.81 -1.65
C GLN A 443 64.80 -23.99 -2.71
N GLU A 444 65.95 -23.35 -2.47
CA GLU A 444 67.21 -23.72 -3.10
C GLU A 444 67.49 -25.20 -2.80
N HIS A 445 67.70 -25.99 -3.84
CA HIS A 445 68.67 -27.07 -3.78
C HIS A 445 69.34 -27.26 -5.15
N SER A 446 70.67 -27.25 -5.09
CA SER A 446 71.62 -27.38 -6.18
C SER A 446 71.57 -28.73 -6.89
N GLY A 447 71.83 -28.75 -8.20
CA GLY A 447 72.14 -29.99 -8.92
C GLY A 447 72.47 -29.79 -10.39
N LYS A 448 73.76 -29.62 -10.70
CA LYS A 448 74.34 -29.63 -12.06
C LYS A 448 73.97 -30.90 -12.83
N THR A 449 73.68 -30.79 -14.14
CA THR A 449 74.43 -31.55 -15.17
C THR A 449 74.15 -31.07 -16.60
N LYS A 450 75.24 -30.94 -17.38
CA LYS A 450 75.34 -30.67 -18.82
C LYS A 450 75.16 -31.96 -19.63
N SER A 451 74.47 -31.88 -20.77
CA SER A 451 74.67 -32.60 -22.06
C SER A 451 73.30 -32.69 -22.77
N LYS A 452 73.13 -32.63 -24.08
CA LYS A 452 74.04 -32.73 -25.23
C LYS A 452 73.30 -32.17 -26.47
N ARG A 453 74.11 -31.69 -27.41
CA ARG A 453 73.90 -31.46 -28.85
C ARG A 453 72.75 -32.24 -29.53
N GLY A 454 71.98 -31.54 -30.37
CA GLY A 454 72.26 -31.49 -31.82
C GLY A 454 71.33 -32.26 -32.78
N ALA A 455 71.18 -31.63 -33.96
CA ALA A 455 70.66 -32.09 -35.25
C ALA A 455 69.12 -32.19 -35.35
N THR A 456 68.46 -31.66 -36.37
CA THR A 456 68.85 -31.30 -37.75
C THR A 456 68.20 -30.01 -38.21
#